data_AF-A0A3D1CGE1-F1
#
_entry.id   AF-A0A3D1CGE1-F1
#
_cell.length_a   1.000
_cell.length_b   1.000
_cell.length_c   1.000
_cell.angle_alpha   90.00
_cell.angle_beta   90.00
_cell.angle_gamma   90.00
#
_symmetry.space_group_name_H-M   'P 1'
#
loop_
_entity.id
_entity.type
_entity.pdbx_description
1 polymer ?
#
loop_
_entity_poly.entity_id
_entity_poly.type
_entity_poly.pdbx_seq_one_letter_code
_entity_poly.pdbx_strand_id
1 'polypeptide(L)'
;MQFHTVEKIGGTSMSDYVAVRDNIILKPVHNESIYNRVFVVSAYGGITNLLLEHKKNGTSGVYAEFANSLNDDSWMEAMEKLKQEIFSINQQLFKDKKTLNKANEFIGERLDDAERVLADLQRLCQHGHFALDMHLATVREMLASIGEAHSAWNTATLLKKDKINARYVDLTGWQTDKHMKLDERIDKAFAKIDLSKELPIVTGYAHSDDGLMSTFDRGYSEMTFSRIAVLTNANEAIIHKEFHLST
;
A
#
# COMPACT_ATOMS: atom_id res chain seq x y z
N MET A 1 -0.70 0.53 30.23
CA MET A 1 -1.00 0.19 28.83
C MET A 1 -1.02 -1.32 28.73
N GLN A 2 -1.98 -1.87 27.98
CA GLN A 2 -2.04 -3.30 27.68
C GLN A 2 -0.99 -3.60 26.61
N PHE A 3 -0.32 -4.75 26.69
CA PHE A 3 0.73 -5.12 25.74
C PHE A 3 0.18 -5.13 24.30
N HIS A 4 0.85 -4.44 23.36
CA HIS A 4 0.57 -4.55 21.93
C HIS A 4 1.82 -4.48 21.06
N THR A 5 1.71 -5.04 19.86
CA THR A 5 2.78 -5.02 18.84
C THR A 5 2.37 -4.20 17.63
N VAL A 6 3.37 -3.65 16.94
CA VAL A 6 3.25 -3.16 15.57
C VAL A 6 4.16 -4.02 14.71
N GLU A 7 3.65 -4.53 13.60
CA GLU A 7 4.29 -5.58 12.81
C GLU A 7 4.29 -5.20 11.33
N LYS A 8 5.42 -5.36 10.66
CA LYS A 8 5.57 -5.07 9.22
C LYS A 8 5.68 -6.34 8.40
N ILE A 9 4.94 -6.43 7.30
CA ILE A 9 4.99 -7.55 6.35
C ILE A 9 5.46 -7.04 4.98
N GLY A 10 6.53 -7.64 4.46
CA GLY A 10 7.12 -7.29 3.16
C GLY A 10 6.34 -7.81 1.95
N GLY A 11 6.58 -7.23 0.78
CA GLY A 11 5.76 -7.48 -0.42
C GLY A 11 5.79 -8.91 -0.94
N THR A 12 6.94 -9.58 -0.96
CA THR A 12 7.02 -11.00 -1.37
C THR A 12 6.22 -11.88 -0.42
N SER A 13 6.27 -11.60 0.89
CA SER A 13 5.46 -12.32 1.88
C SER A 13 3.97 -12.08 1.65
N MET A 14 3.56 -10.85 1.30
CA MET A 14 2.16 -10.53 0.98
C MET A 14 1.59 -11.32 -0.20
N SER A 15 2.43 -11.77 -1.14
CA SER A 15 1.99 -12.59 -2.27
C SER A 15 1.54 -14.01 -1.88
N ASP A 16 1.83 -14.46 -0.65
CA ASP A 16 1.29 -15.71 -0.09
C ASP A 16 0.40 -15.42 1.12
N TYR A 17 -0.88 -15.12 0.84
CA TYR A 17 -1.86 -14.84 1.88
C TYR A 17 -2.02 -15.99 2.89
N VAL A 18 -1.96 -17.26 2.43
CA VAL A 18 -2.16 -18.41 3.32
C VAL A 18 -1.01 -18.49 4.30
N ALA A 19 0.24 -18.35 3.83
CA ALA A 19 1.40 -18.34 4.70
C ALA A 19 1.36 -17.16 5.70
N VAL A 20 0.99 -15.96 5.25
CA VAL A 20 0.85 -14.79 6.13
C VAL A 20 -0.25 -15.02 7.18
N ARG A 21 -1.43 -15.49 6.76
CA ARG A 21 -2.54 -15.76 7.66
C ARG A 21 -2.16 -16.78 8.72
N ASP A 22 -1.63 -17.94 8.30
CA ASP A 22 -1.45 -19.09 9.18
C ASP A 22 -0.22 -18.94 10.08
N ASN A 23 0.86 -18.31 9.59
CA ASN A 23 2.13 -18.25 10.31
C ASN A 23 2.38 -16.91 11.02
N ILE A 24 1.74 -15.83 10.61
CA ILE A 24 1.95 -14.49 11.19
C ILE A 24 0.71 -14.04 11.95
N ILE A 25 -0.46 -14.00 11.28
CA ILE A 25 -1.67 -13.40 11.85
C ILE A 25 -2.29 -14.32 12.90
N LEU A 26 -2.46 -15.59 12.59
CA LEU A 26 -3.05 -16.59 13.49
C LEU A 26 -2.08 -17.12 14.54
N LYS A 27 -0.79 -16.73 14.49
CA LYS A 27 0.17 -17.01 15.55
C LYS A 27 0.19 -15.88 16.58
N PRO A 28 -0.30 -16.10 17.81
CA PRO A 28 -0.25 -15.10 18.86
C PRO A 28 1.18 -14.77 19.24
N VAL A 29 1.45 -13.50 19.53
CA VAL A 29 2.73 -13.06 20.11
C VAL A 29 2.66 -13.05 21.64
N HIS A 30 1.47 -12.81 22.22
CA HIS A 30 1.27 -12.67 23.65
C HIS A 30 -0.10 -13.19 24.11
N ASN A 31 -0.14 -13.97 25.20
CA ASN A 31 -1.37 -14.48 25.85
C ASN A 31 -2.40 -15.14 24.93
N GLU A 32 -1.94 -15.90 23.93
CA GLU A 32 -2.79 -16.65 22.97
C GLU A 32 -3.77 -15.79 22.13
N SER A 33 -3.78 -14.47 22.30
CA SER A 33 -4.64 -13.56 21.56
C SER A 33 -4.01 -13.15 20.22
N ILE A 34 -4.83 -13.10 19.17
CA ILE A 34 -4.45 -12.52 17.87
C ILE A 34 -4.67 -11.00 17.82
N TYR A 35 -5.28 -10.41 18.85
CA TYR A 35 -5.53 -8.97 18.99
C TYR A 35 -4.39 -8.27 19.76
N ASN A 36 -4.49 -6.95 19.92
CA ASN A 36 -3.40 -6.07 20.39
C ASN A 36 -2.20 -6.10 19.44
N ARG A 37 -2.48 -6.08 18.14
CA ARG A 37 -1.49 -6.15 17.08
C ARG A 37 -1.93 -5.23 15.95
N VAL A 38 -0.97 -4.54 15.34
CA VAL A 38 -1.17 -3.69 14.17
C VAL A 38 -0.29 -4.21 13.05
N PHE A 39 -0.84 -4.44 11.86
CA PHE A 39 -0.07 -4.91 10.71
C PHE A 39 0.07 -3.81 9.68
N VAL A 40 1.31 -3.41 9.40
CA VAL A 40 1.69 -2.50 8.32
C VAL A 40 2.14 -3.35 7.14
N VAL A 41 1.45 -3.26 6.01
CA VAL A 41 1.69 -4.14 4.86
C VAL A 41 2.20 -3.36 3.66
N SER A 42 3.21 -3.90 2.99
CA SER A 42 3.66 -3.40 1.69
C SER A 42 2.71 -3.86 0.56
N ALA A 43 2.85 -3.27 -0.62
CA ALA A 43 2.23 -3.79 -1.84
C ALA A 43 2.66 -5.24 -2.12
N TYR A 44 1.86 -5.99 -2.90
CA TYR A 44 2.24 -7.33 -3.37
C TYR A 44 3.56 -7.31 -4.14
N GLY A 45 4.30 -8.43 -4.09
CA GLY A 45 5.57 -8.58 -4.78
C GLY A 45 5.45 -8.23 -6.27
N GLY A 46 6.32 -7.34 -6.76
CA GLY A 46 6.33 -6.89 -8.16
C GLY A 46 5.42 -5.70 -8.47
N ILE A 47 4.35 -5.45 -7.71
CA ILE A 47 3.39 -4.37 -8.01
C ILE A 47 4.03 -2.98 -7.94
N THR A 48 4.85 -2.68 -6.92
CA THR A 48 5.58 -1.41 -6.85
C THR A 48 6.55 -1.22 -8.03
N ASN A 49 7.06 -2.29 -8.64
CA ASN A 49 7.91 -2.18 -9.83
C ASN A 49 7.10 -1.82 -11.07
N LEU A 50 5.90 -2.41 -11.24
CA LEU A 50 4.99 -2.07 -12.33
C LEU A 50 4.47 -0.63 -12.20
N LEU A 51 4.23 -0.16 -10.98
CA LEU A 51 3.84 1.22 -10.70
C LEU A 51 4.96 2.22 -10.99
N LEU A 52 6.21 1.88 -10.62
CA LEU A 52 7.32 2.82 -10.61
C LEU A 52 8.39 2.51 -11.67
N GLU A 53 9.44 1.81 -11.25
CA GLU A 53 10.49 1.27 -12.10
C GLU A 53 11.05 0.00 -11.44
N HIS A 54 11.62 -0.91 -12.22
CA HIS A 54 12.18 -2.13 -11.64
C HIS A 54 13.63 -1.90 -11.17
N LYS A 55 13.85 -1.84 -9.85
CA LYS A 55 15.16 -1.48 -9.24
C LYS A 55 16.37 -2.30 -9.73
N LYS A 56 16.15 -3.54 -10.16
CA LYS A 56 17.25 -4.48 -10.50
C LYS A 56 17.64 -4.51 -11.98
N ASN A 57 16.70 -4.32 -12.89
CA ASN A 57 16.92 -4.49 -14.33
C ASN A 57 16.51 -3.24 -15.14
N GLY A 58 16.01 -2.19 -14.48
CA GLY A 58 15.68 -0.92 -15.12
C GLY A 58 14.43 -0.93 -16.00
N THR A 59 13.64 -2.02 -16.01
CA THR A 59 12.39 -2.04 -16.77
C THR A 59 11.45 -0.97 -16.23
N SER A 60 10.96 -0.11 -17.13
CA SER A 60 10.05 0.99 -16.80
C SER A 60 8.69 0.46 -16.32
N GLY A 61 8.22 1.02 -15.21
CA GLY A 61 6.81 0.93 -14.82
C GLY A 61 6.06 2.18 -15.25
N VAL A 62 4.80 2.32 -14.83
CA VAL A 62 3.92 3.44 -15.22
C VAL A 62 4.58 4.80 -15.00
N TYR A 63 5.16 5.04 -13.81
CA TYR A 63 5.84 6.29 -13.49
C TYR A 63 7.01 6.56 -14.44
N ALA A 64 7.86 5.57 -14.69
CA ALA A 64 9.04 5.73 -15.51
C ALA A 64 8.70 5.93 -16.99
N GLU A 65 7.69 5.23 -17.51
CA GLU A 65 7.18 5.52 -18.85
C GLU A 65 6.65 6.95 -18.90
N PHE A 66 5.76 7.32 -17.98
CA PHE A 66 5.16 8.66 -17.94
C PHE A 66 6.18 9.79 -17.83
N ALA A 67 7.21 9.63 -17.00
CA ALA A 67 8.27 10.62 -16.84
C ALA A 67 9.15 10.78 -18.09
N ASN A 68 9.30 9.72 -18.90
CA ASN A 68 10.11 9.73 -20.11
C ASN A 68 9.29 10.03 -21.39
N SER A 69 7.96 9.85 -21.35
CA SER A 69 7.05 9.96 -22.48
C SER A 69 6.36 11.32 -22.53
N LEU A 70 7.07 12.38 -22.94
CA LEU A 70 6.41 13.68 -23.19
C LEU A 70 5.51 13.65 -24.44
N ASN A 71 5.73 12.70 -25.37
CA ASN A 71 5.10 12.68 -26.70
C ASN A 71 4.53 11.32 -27.13
N ASP A 72 4.48 10.31 -26.25
CA ASP A 72 3.88 9.02 -26.58
C ASP A 72 2.99 8.48 -25.44
N ASP A 73 2.18 7.48 -25.77
CA ASP A 73 1.18 6.89 -24.88
C ASP A 73 1.68 5.58 -24.23
N SER A 74 3.01 5.37 -24.14
CA SER A 74 3.62 4.16 -23.56
C SER A 74 3.19 3.90 -22.11
N TRP A 75 2.98 4.95 -21.33
CA TRP A 75 2.49 4.84 -19.95
C TRP A 75 1.08 4.25 -19.88
N MET A 76 0.24 4.45 -20.90
CA MET A 76 -1.10 3.86 -20.97
C MET A 76 -1.01 2.33 -21.13
N GLU A 77 -0.08 1.84 -21.96
CA GLU A 77 0.19 0.41 -22.07
C GLU A 77 0.72 -0.19 -20.76
N ALA A 78 1.59 0.53 -20.05
CA ALA A 78 2.07 0.13 -18.73
C ALA A 78 0.92 0.10 -17.70
N MET A 79 0.00 1.06 -17.76
CA MET A 79 -1.17 1.12 -16.88
C MET A 79 -2.11 -0.07 -17.14
N GLU A 80 -2.35 -0.43 -18.40
CA GLU A 80 -3.18 -1.59 -18.75
C GLU A 80 -2.54 -2.91 -18.26
N LYS A 81 -1.22 -3.07 -18.42
CA LYS A 81 -0.49 -4.22 -17.87
C LYS A 81 -0.62 -4.29 -16.34
N LEU A 82 -0.49 -3.15 -15.66
CA LEU A 82 -0.68 -3.05 -14.21
C LEU A 82 -2.11 -3.44 -13.79
N LYS A 83 -3.14 -2.93 -14.48
CA LYS A 83 -4.55 -3.27 -14.23
C LYS A 83 -4.79 -4.77 -14.34
N GLN A 84 -4.27 -5.40 -15.39
CA GLN A 84 -4.37 -6.84 -15.61
C GLN A 84 -3.72 -7.64 -14.47
N GLU A 85 -2.51 -7.26 -14.03
CA GLU A 85 -1.82 -7.94 -12.93
C GLU A 85 -2.57 -7.77 -11.60
N ILE A 86 -3.05 -6.57 -11.28
CA ILE A 86 -3.82 -6.30 -10.06
C ILE A 86 -5.11 -7.14 -10.02
N PHE A 87 -5.84 -7.22 -11.13
CA PHE A 87 -7.06 -8.03 -11.19
C PHE A 87 -6.78 -9.53 -11.19
N SER A 88 -5.65 -9.97 -11.76
CA SER A 88 -5.17 -11.35 -11.64
C SER A 88 -4.93 -11.72 -10.18
N ILE A 89 -4.25 -10.88 -9.40
CA ILE A 89 -4.06 -11.09 -7.96
C ILE A 89 -5.41 -11.21 -7.24
N ASN A 90 -6.36 -10.32 -7.51
CA ASN A 90 -7.69 -10.41 -6.92
C ASN A 90 -8.39 -11.73 -7.26
N GLN A 91 -8.31 -12.18 -8.52
CA GLN A 91 -8.90 -13.45 -8.96
C GLN A 91 -8.25 -14.66 -8.28
N GLN A 92 -6.95 -14.59 -8.00
CA GLN A 92 -6.24 -15.63 -7.25
C GLN A 92 -6.70 -15.70 -5.80
N LEU A 93 -6.90 -14.55 -5.15
CA LEU A 93 -7.28 -14.45 -3.73
C LEU A 93 -8.77 -14.71 -3.47
N PHE A 94 -9.67 -14.18 -4.31
CA PHE A 94 -11.11 -14.20 -4.08
C PHE A 94 -11.81 -15.20 -4.99
N LYS A 95 -12.17 -16.36 -4.43
CA LYS A 95 -12.88 -17.43 -5.17
C LYS A 95 -14.38 -17.16 -5.36
N ASP A 96 -14.98 -16.30 -4.54
CA ASP A 96 -16.38 -15.93 -4.69
C ASP A 96 -16.55 -14.64 -5.51
N LYS A 97 -17.48 -14.67 -6.46
CA LYS A 97 -17.71 -13.57 -7.42
C LYS A 97 -18.06 -12.25 -6.73
N LYS A 98 -18.80 -12.30 -5.62
CA LYS A 98 -19.25 -11.10 -4.92
C LYS A 98 -18.08 -10.33 -4.31
N THR A 99 -17.18 -11.01 -3.62
CA THR A 99 -16.02 -10.37 -2.99
C THR A 99 -14.97 -10.00 -4.03
N LEU A 100 -14.78 -10.82 -5.07
CA LEU A 100 -13.94 -10.47 -6.21
C LEU A 100 -14.38 -9.16 -6.87
N ASN A 101 -15.68 -9.00 -7.15
CA ASN A 101 -16.20 -7.77 -7.74
C ASN A 101 -15.93 -6.55 -6.84
N LYS A 102 -16.11 -6.67 -5.52
CA LYS A 102 -15.80 -5.59 -4.58
C LYS A 102 -14.32 -5.24 -4.55
N ALA A 103 -13.45 -6.25 -4.63
CA ALA A 103 -12.00 -6.03 -4.67
C ALA A 103 -11.59 -5.29 -5.95
N ASN A 104 -12.17 -5.69 -7.08
CA ASN A 104 -11.92 -5.05 -8.37
C ASN A 104 -12.49 -3.63 -8.43
N GLU A 105 -13.67 -3.38 -7.87
CA GLU A 105 -14.27 -2.05 -7.76
C GLU A 105 -13.38 -1.12 -6.90
N PHE A 106 -13.00 -1.57 -5.70
CA PHE A 106 -12.17 -0.80 -4.77
C PHE A 106 -10.84 -0.32 -5.38
N ILE A 107 -10.13 -1.22 -6.06
CA ILE A 107 -8.83 -0.88 -6.65
C ILE A 107 -8.96 -0.26 -8.04
N GLY A 108 -9.99 -0.66 -8.80
CA GLY A 108 -10.29 -0.13 -10.13
C GLY A 108 -10.57 1.36 -10.09
N GLU A 109 -11.35 1.84 -9.11
CA GLU A 109 -11.59 3.28 -8.91
C GLU A 109 -10.27 4.08 -8.80
N ARG A 110 -9.31 3.58 -8.01
CA ARG A 110 -7.99 4.23 -7.82
C ARG A 110 -7.14 4.20 -9.10
N LEU A 111 -7.19 3.10 -9.84
CA LEU A 111 -6.46 2.96 -11.10
C LEU A 111 -7.03 3.89 -12.17
N ASP A 112 -8.36 3.98 -12.27
CA ASP A 112 -9.04 4.87 -13.20
C ASP A 112 -8.84 6.35 -12.83
N ASP A 113 -8.85 6.69 -11.54
CA ASP A 113 -8.47 8.02 -11.04
C ASP A 113 -7.03 8.38 -11.41
N ALA A 114 -6.09 7.46 -11.16
CA ALA A 114 -4.67 7.69 -11.49
C ALA A 114 -4.47 7.87 -12.99
N GLU A 115 -5.11 7.07 -13.83
CA GLU A 115 -5.05 7.20 -15.29
C GLU A 115 -5.60 8.56 -15.76
N ARG A 116 -6.72 9.02 -15.19
CA ARG A 116 -7.25 10.37 -15.47
C ARG A 116 -6.24 11.46 -15.10
N VAL A 117 -5.63 11.38 -13.93
CA VAL A 117 -4.62 12.34 -13.47
C VAL A 117 -3.41 12.38 -14.40
N LEU A 118 -2.90 11.22 -14.81
CA LEU A 118 -1.77 11.14 -15.74
C LEU A 118 -2.12 11.74 -17.11
N ALA A 119 -3.30 11.42 -17.66
CA ALA A 119 -3.77 11.98 -18.92
C ALA A 119 -3.96 13.51 -18.87
N ASP A 120 -4.45 14.04 -17.74
CA ASP A 120 -4.59 15.48 -17.53
C ASP A 120 -3.22 16.17 -17.45
N LEU A 121 -2.27 15.59 -16.73
CA LEU A 121 -0.91 16.11 -16.65
C LEU A 121 -0.19 16.08 -18.01
N GLN A 122 -0.33 14.99 -18.79
CA GLN A 122 0.21 14.90 -20.15
C GLN A 122 -0.35 16.03 -21.05
N ARG A 123 -1.67 16.27 -20.99
CA ARG A 123 -2.32 17.36 -21.74
C ARG A 123 -1.81 18.74 -21.33
N LEU A 124 -1.61 19.00 -20.03
CA LEU A 124 -1.08 20.27 -19.55
C LEU A 124 0.35 20.53 -20.02
N CYS A 125 1.19 19.48 -20.05
CA CYS A 125 2.58 19.59 -20.51
C CYS A 125 2.69 19.97 -21.99
N GLN A 126 1.71 19.59 -22.82
CA GLN A 126 1.68 19.94 -24.25
C GLN A 126 1.48 21.45 -24.50
N HIS A 127 1.00 22.21 -23.51
CA HIS A 127 0.75 23.66 -23.63
C HIS A 127 1.96 24.53 -23.24
N GLY A 128 3.15 23.95 -23.04
CA GLY A 128 4.45 24.65 -23.02
C GLY A 128 4.76 25.51 -21.78
N HIS A 129 3.77 25.81 -20.94
CA HIS A 129 3.93 26.60 -19.72
C HIS A 129 4.01 25.76 -18.43
N PHE A 130 3.96 24.43 -18.54
CA PHE A 130 3.88 23.52 -17.40
C PHE A 130 5.15 22.68 -17.27
N ALA A 131 5.85 22.77 -16.12
CA ALA A 131 7.05 22.00 -15.84
C ALA A 131 6.67 20.65 -15.20
N LEU A 132 6.77 19.56 -15.97
CA LEU A 132 6.44 18.21 -15.52
C LEU A 132 7.22 17.80 -14.25
N ASP A 133 8.49 18.20 -14.17
CA ASP A 133 9.41 17.86 -13.07
C ASP A 133 8.87 18.24 -11.69
N MET A 134 8.09 19.32 -11.59
CA MET A 134 7.50 19.77 -10.32
C MET A 134 6.45 18.80 -9.77
N HIS A 135 5.84 17.98 -10.63
CA HIS A 135 4.72 17.10 -10.27
C HIS A 135 5.09 15.62 -10.22
N LEU A 136 6.26 15.24 -10.75
CA LEU A 136 6.71 13.85 -10.80
C LEU A 136 6.82 13.21 -9.40
N ALA A 137 7.27 13.95 -8.39
CA ALA A 137 7.34 13.44 -7.02
C ALA A 137 5.94 13.04 -6.49
N THR A 138 4.93 13.88 -6.73
CA THR A 138 3.54 13.60 -6.33
C THR A 138 2.95 12.44 -7.12
N VAL A 139 3.24 12.34 -8.42
CA VAL A 139 2.80 11.20 -9.25
C VAL A 139 3.40 9.89 -8.74
N ARG A 140 4.70 9.89 -8.40
CA ARG A 140 5.41 8.73 -7.84
C ARG A 140 4.74 8.26 -6.55
N GLU A 141 4.43 9.19 -5.66
CA GLU A 141 3.74 8.93 -4.39
C GLU A 141 2.31 8.40 -4.59
N MET A 142 1.54 9.04 -5.47
CA MET A 142 0.20 8.60 -5.82
C MET A 142 0.22 7.15 -6.32
N LEU A 143 1.09 6.83 -7.28
CA LEU A 143 1.20 5.48 -7.84
C LEU A 143 1.61 4.47 -6.77
N ALA A 144 2.66 4.74 -5.99
CA ALA A 144 3.09 3.82 -4.93
C ALA A 144 1.97 3.50 -3.93
N SER A 145 1.15 4.49 -3.59
CA SER A 145 0.04 4.34 -2.65
C SER A 145 -1.02 3.32 -3.09
N ILE A 146 -1.24 3.17 -4.40
CA ILE A 146 -2.24 2.26 -4.98
C ILE A 146 -1.91 0.81 -4.60
N GLY A 147 -0.64 0.42 -4.75
CA GLY A 147 -0.18 -0.94 -4.45
C GLY A 147 -0.39 -1.32 -2.98
N GLU A 148 -0.24 -0.36 -2.07
CA GLU A 148 -0.37 -0.60 -0.64
C GLU A 148 -1.82 -0.59 -0.16
N ALA A 149 -2.64 0.30 -0.73
CA ALA A 149 -4.09 0.27 -0.55
C ALA A 149 -4.66 -1.08 -1.01
N HIS A 150 -4.18 -1.59 -2.15
CA HIS A 150 -4.59 -2.89 -2.71
C HIS A 150 -4.34 -4.04 -1.74
N SER A 151 -3.10 -4.21 -1.27
CA SER A 151 -2.75 -5.32 -0.39
C SER A 151 -3.41 -5.22 0.98
N ALA A 152 -3.44 -4.02 1.58
CA ALA A 152 -4.07 -3.81 2.88
C ALA A 152 -5.58 -4.06 2.88
N TRP A 153 -6.29 -3.57 1.86
CA TRP A 153 -7.73 -3.79 1.74
C TRP A 153 -8.06 -5.26 1.51
N ASN A 154 -7.30 -5.93 0.63
CA ASN A 154 -7.50 -7.35 0.34
C ASN A 154 -7.30 -8.20 1.59
N THR A 155 -6.20 -7.99 2.31
CA THR A 155 -5.90 -8.71 3.55
C THR A 155 -6.97 -8.49 4.61
N ALA A 156 -7.39 -7.24 4.85
CA ALA A 156 -8.48 -6.98 5.79
C ALA A 156 -9.79 -7.68 5.39
N THR A 157 -10.10 -7.72 4.10
CA THR A 157 -11.32 -8.35 3.58
C THR A 157 -11.29 -9.87 3.69
N LEU A 158 -10.15 -10.49 3.38
CA LEU A 158 -9.96 -11.94 3.53
C LEU A 158 -10.03 -12.37 5.00
N LEU A 159 -9.40 -11.62 5.91
CA LEU A 159 -9.46 -11.90 7.35
C LEU A 159 -10.88 -11.79 7.91
N LYS A 160 -11.67 -10.80 7.45
CA LYS A 160 -13.10 -10.71 7.80
C LYS A 160 -13.89 -11.93 7.35
N LYS A 161 -13.58 -12.48 6.17
CA LYS A 161 -14.20 -13.73 5.68
C LYS A 161 -13.83 -14.93 6.58
N ASP A 162 -12.63 -14.90 7.15
CA ASP A 162 -12.15 -15.84 8.16
C ASP A 162 -12.65 -15.52 9.59
N LYS A 163 -13.65 -14.63 9.72
CA LYS A 163 -14.30 -14.22 10.98
C LYS A 163 -13.38 -13.49 11.98
N ILE A 164 -12.26 -12.94 11.48
CA ILE A 164 -11.38 -12.06 12.26
C ILE A 164 -11.88 -10.63 12.10
N ASN A 165 -11.96 -9.88 13.20
CA ASN A 165 -12.39 -8.48 13.17
C ASN A 165 -11.26 -7.55 12.67
N ALA A 166 -10.85 -7.73 11.41
CA ALA A 166 -9.81 -6.94 10.79
C ALA A 166 -10.35 -5.57 10.34
N ARG A 167 -9.53 -4.53 10.41
CA ARG A 167 -9.87 -3.18 9.97
C ARG A 167 -8.87 -2.69 8.96
N TYR A 168 -9.33 -2.39 7.74
CA TYR A 168 -8.54 -1.66 6.77
C TYR A 168 -8.31 -0.22 7.28
N VAL A 169 -7.06 0.21 7.35
CA VAL A 169 -6.65 1.55 7.76
C VAL A 169 -5.88 2.19 6.61
N ASP A 170 -6.54 3.12 5.94
CA ASP A 170 -5.99 3.84 4.79
C ASP A 170 -5.22 5.09 5.24
N LEU A 171 -3.89 5.07 5.13
CA LEU A 171 -3.04 6.24 5.37
C LEU A 171 -2.63 6.95 4.07
N THR A 172 -3.03 6.43 2.90
CA THR A 172 -2.61 6.97 1.59
C THR A 172 -3.09 8.39 1.33
N GLY A 173 -4.13 8.83 2.03
CA GLY A 173 -4.73 10.13 1.82
C GLY A 173 -5.50 10.27 0.50
N TRP A 174 -5.84 9.17 -0.18
CA TRP A 174 -6.48 9.17 -1.50
C TRP A 174 -7.71 10.08 -1.63
N GLN A 175 -8.53 10.18 -0.57
CA GLN A 175 -9.79 10.93 -0.57
C GLN A 175 -9.73 12.23 0.25
N THR A 176 -8.55 12.75 0.60
CA THR A 176 -8.44 13.96 1.42
C THR A 176 -7.68 15.07 0.72
N ASP A 177 -8.33 16.24 0.64
CA ASP A 177 -7.71 17.49 0.18
C ASP A 177 -6.90 18.18 1.30
N LYS A 178 -6.92 17.61 2.51
CA LYS A 178 -6.21 18.15 3.67
C LYS A 178 -4.78 17.64 3.73
N HIS A 179 -3.88 18.59 3.53
CA HIS A 179 -2.49 18.53 3.95
C HIS A 179 -2.41 18.42 5.48
N MET A 180 -1.66 17.42 5.94
CA MET A 180 -1.38 17.17 7.35
C MET A 180 -0.05 16.44 7.52
N LYS A 181 0.56 16.60 8.69
CA LYS A 181 1.78 15.88 9.06
C LYS A 181 1.51 14.39 9.20
N LEU A 182 2.56 13.58 9.01
CA LEU A 182 2.50 12.12 9.12
C LEU A 182 1.89 11.67 10.46
N ASP A 183 2.38 12.23 11.57
CA ASP A 183 1.92 11.85 12.90
C ASP A 183 0.44 12.19 13.12
N GLU A 184 0.01 13.38 12.68
CA GLU A 184 -1.40 13.79 12.77
C GLU A 184 -2.33 12.85 12.00
N ARG A 185 -1.88 12.36 10.84
CA ARG A 185 -2.62 11.37 10.05
C ARG A 185 -2.74 10.05 10.80
N ILE A 186 -1.64 9.58 11.39
CA ILE A 186 -1.61 8.33 12.16
C ILE A 186 -2.53 8.45 13.37
N ASP A 187 -2.38 9.51 14.18
CA ASP A 187 -3.20 9.73 15.37
C ASP A 187 -4.69 9.77 15.04
N LYS A 188 -5.05 10.48 13.96
CA LYS A 188 -6.44 10.55 13.48
C LYS A 188 -6.99 9.19 13.05
N ALA A 189 -6.17 8.39 12.37
CA ALA A 189 -6.56 7.05 11.92
C ALA A 189 -6.77 6.08 13.09
N PHE A 190 -5.93 6.19 14.12
CA PHE A 190 -5.94 5.31 15.29
C PHE A 190 -6.88 5.75 16.43
N ALA A 191 -7.34 7.01 16.43
CA ALA A 191 -8.19 7.57 17.50
C ALA A 191 -9.49 6.79 17.79
N LYS A 192 -9.96 5.97 16.85
CA LYS A 192 -11.21 5.18 16.98
C LYS A 192 -10.98 3.67 16.79
N ILE A 193 -9.78 3.19 17.09
CA ILE A 193 -9.43 1.76 16.97
C ILE A 193 -9.25 1.18 18.37
N ASP A 194 -10.03 0.15 18.69
CA ASP A 194 -9.84 -0.64 19.91
C ASP A 194 -9.02 -1.89 19.59
N LEU A 195 -7.71 -1.83 19.85
CA LEU A 195 -6.78 -2.92 19.54
C LEU A 195 -7.11 -4.23 20.28
N SER A 196 -7.88 -4.18 21.37
CA SER A 196 -8.31 -5.40 22.08
C SER A 196 -9.39 -6.19 21.35
N LYS A 197 -10.04 -5.57 20.34
CA LYS A 197 -11.17 -6.14 19.60
C LYS A 197 -11.00 -6.09 18.09
N GLU A 198 -10.18 -5.18 17.58
CA GLU A 198 -9.95 -4.95 16.15
C GLU A 198 -8.51 -5.29 15.80
N LEU A 199 -8.29 -5.78 14.57
CA LEU A 199 -6.98 -6.08 14.02
C LEU A 199 -6.68 -5.13 12.84
N PRO A 200 -5.99 -3.99 13.06
CA PRO A 200 -5.70 -3.03 12.00
C PRO A 200 -4.74 -3.59 10.96
N ILE A 201 -5.12 -3.48 9.69
CA ILE A 201 -4.30 -3.73 8.51
C ILE A 201 -4.10 -2.38 7.83
N VAL A 202 -2.89 -1.85 7.92
CA VAL A 202 -2.52 -0.48 7.63
C VAL A 202 -1.67 -0.45 6.37
N THR A 203 -1.92 0.53 5.50
CA THR A 203 -1.02 0.81 4.37
C THR A 203 0.35 1.22 4.88
N GLY A 204 1.43 0.67 4.34
CA GLY A 204 2.80 1.09 4.66
C GLY A 204 3.15 2.46 4.06
N TYR A 205 2.49 2.89 2.99
CA TYR A 205 2.54 4.25 2.49
C TYR A 205 1.54 5.09 3.27
N ALA A 206 2.00 6.26 3.70
CA ALA A 206 1.18 7.31 4.26
C ALA A 206 1.46 8.60 3.48
N HIS A 207 0.43 9.39 3.21
CA HIS A 207 0.65 10.72 2.64
C HIS A 207 1.03 11.71 3.75
N SER A 208 2.02 12.56 3.50
CA SER A 208 2.43 13.62 4.43
C SER A 208 2.89 14.84 3.66
N ASP A 209 2.72 16.02 4.25
CA ASP A 209 3.09 17.29 3.59
C ASP A 209 4.58 17.37 3.24
N ASP A 210 5.44 16.70 4.00
CA ASP A 210 6.89 16.67 3.77
C ASP A 210 7.32 15.71 2.63
N GLY A 211 6.39 14.88 2.12
CA GLY A 211 6.68 13.82 1.14
C GLY A 211 7.47 12.65 1.73
N LEU A 212 6.83 11.49 1.84
CA LEU A 212 7.45 10.30 2.42
C LEU A 212 8.41 9.61 1.42
N MET A 213 8.07 9.61 0.13
CA MET A 213 8.93 8.99 -0.89
C MET A 213 10.10 9.89 -1.26
N SER A 214 9.92 11.20 -1.27
CA SER A 214 11.01 12.16 -1.52
C SER A 214 12.10 12.03 -0.45
N THR A 215 11.72 11.73 0.79
CA THR A 215 12.64 11.66 1.93
C THR A 215 13.26 10.27 2.11
N PHE A 216 12.51 9.19 1.85
CA PHE A 216 12.94 7.82 2.20
C PHE A 216 12.98 6.83 1.02
N ASP A 217 12.72 7.28 -0.21
CA ASP A 217 12.52 6.43 -1.40
C ASP A 217 11.67 5.20 -1.03
N ARG A 218 12.02 3.96 -1.39
CA ARG A 218 11.22 2.77 -1.08
C ARG A 218 11.36 2.25 0.36
N GLY A 219 11.99 3.02 1.25
CA GLY A 219 12.03 2.76 2.70
C GLY A 219 10.89 3.43 3.47
N TYR A 220 9.94 4.08 2.78
CA TYR A 220 8.82 4.77 3.42
C TYR A 220 7.97 3.82 4.29
N SER A 221 7.87 2.53 3.93
CA SER A 221 7.03 1.57 4.66
C SER A 221 7.56 1.31 6.07
N GLU A 222 8.89 1.25 6.22
CA GLU A 222 9.58 1.13 7.49
C GLU A 222 9.42 2.41 8.32
N MET A 223 9.35 3.58 7.68
CA MET A 223 9.10 4.84 8.37
C MET A 223 7.68 4.89 8.95
N THR A 224 6.65 4.60 8.14
CA THR A 224 5.26 4.52 8.61
C THR A 224 5.10 3.52 9.75
N PHE A 225 5.67 2.32 9.60
CA PHE A 225 5.74 1.31 10.64
C PHE A 225 6.35 1.84 11.94
N SER A 226 7.53 2.48 11.85
CA SER A 226 8.23 3.03 13.00
C SER A 226 7.42 4.13 13.70
N ARG A 227 6.80 5.05 12.93
CA ARG A 227 5.96 6.11 13.49
C ARG A 227 4.72 5.56 14.18
N ILE A 228 4.05 4.55 13.61
CA ILE A 228 2.90 3.90 14.26
C ILE A 228 3.32 3.26 15.59
N ALA A 229 4.46 2.56 15.63
CA ALA A 229 4.99 1.97 16.86
C ALA A 229 5.22 3.03 17.95
N VAL A 230 5.81 4.16 17.60
CA VAL A 230 6.05 5.28 18.53
C VAL A 230 4.74 5.90 19.02
N LEU A 231 3.86 6.30 18.10
CA LEU A 231 2.64 7.05 18.43
C LEU A 231 1.63 6.21 19.22
N THR A 232 1.57 4.90 18.94
CA THR A 232 0.71 3.99 19.68
C THR A 232 1.33 3.49 20.99
N ASN A 233 2.61 3.80 21.26
CA ASN A 233 3.39 3.28 22.40
C ASN A 233 3.52 1.74 22.40
N ALA A 234 3.85 1.16 21.25
CA ALA A 234 4.00 -0.28 21.10
C ALA A 234 5.09 -0.85 22.01
N ASN A 235 4.83 -2.03 22.57
CA ASN A 235 5.81 -2.75 23.38
C ASN A 235 6.89 -3.37 22.50
N GLU A 236 6.52 -3.83 21.31
CA GLU A 236 7.42 -4.43 20.34
C GLU A 236 7.11 -3.98 18.91
N ALA A 237 8.17 -3.79 18.14
CA ALA A 237 8.13 -3.49 16.72
C ALA A 237 8.76 -4.68 15.97
N ILE A 238 7.96 -5.44 15.23
CA ILE A 238 8.38 -6.70 14.59
C ILE A 238 8.41 -6.52 13.07
N ILE A 239 9.47 -7.00 12.42
CA ILE A 239 9.55 -7.01 10.95
C ILE A 239 9.60 -8.45 10.47
N HIS A 240 8.58 -8.86 9.72
CA HIS A 240 8.51 -10.15 9.04
C HIS A 240 9.21 -10.03 7.68
N LYS A 241 10.36 -10.70 7.55
CA LYS A 241 11.11 -10.80 6.29
C LYS A 241 11.12 -12.24 5.81
N GLU A 242 11.08 -12.43 4.50
CA GLU A 242 11.44 -13.71 3.90
C GLU A 242 12.92 -14.05 4.20
N PHE A 243 13.16 -15.25 4.72
CA PHE A 243 14.49 -15.84 4.71
C PHE A 243 14.57 -16.76 3.49
N HIS A 244 15.33 -16.34 2.49
CA HIS A 244 15.86 -17.28 1.52
C HIS A 244 17.00 -18.00 2.25
N LEU A 245 16.73 -19.18 2.82
CA LEU A 245 17.82 -20.08 3.16
C LEU A 245 18.53 -20.36 1.84
N SER A 246 19.79 -19.90 1.70
CA SER A 246 20.63 -20.29 0.57
C SER A 246 20.66 -21.82 0.55
N THR A 247 20.01 -22.40 -0.44
CA THR A 247 20.19 -23.80 -0.83
C THR A 247 21.49 -23.96 -1.60
#